data_AF-A0A6C8GNP3-F1
#
_entry.id   AF-A0A6C8GNP3-F1
#
_cell.length_a   1.000
_cell.length_b   1.000
_cell.length_c   1.000
_cell.angle_alpha   90.00
_cell.angle_beta   90.00
_cell.angle_gamma   90.00
#
_symmetry.space_group_name_H-M   'P 1'
#
loop_
_entity.id
_entity.type
_entity.pdbx_description
1 polymer ?
#
loop_
_entity_poly.entity_id
_entity_poly.type
_entity_poly.pdbx_seq_one_letter_code
_entity_poly.pdbx_strand_id
1 'polypeptide(L)'
;RALSIVASDTPVQRETQETGAMLMRLAQSHMRFGHFEHFYYRREPEKVQQLADFAIRHYWPQWQDVPEKYALWFEEVAARTGRLIAEWQTVGFAHGVMNTDNMSILGLTIDYGPFGFLDDYDPGFIGNHSDHQGRYRFDNQPSVALWNLQRLAH
;
A
#
# COMPACT_ATOMS: atom_id res chain seq x y z
N ARG A 1 -6.69 -8.82 5.33
CA ARG A 1 -6.84 -10.06 6.14
C ARG A 1 -6.50 -11.28 5.27
N ALA A 2 -6.02 -12.36 5.88
CA ALA A 2 -5.84 -13.66 5.25
C ALA A 2 -6.95 -14.60 5.74
N LEU A 3 -7.59 -15.34 4.82
CA LEU A 3 -8.66 -16.28 5.15
C LEU A 3 -8.18 -17.73 5.14
N SER A 4 -7.49 -18.15 4.08
CA SER A 4 -7.02 -19.53 3.93
C SER A 4 -5.73 -19.59 3.11
N ILE A 5 -4.95 -20.64 3.35
CA ILE A 5 -3.80 -21.04 2.53
C ILE A 5 -4.11 -22.42 1.96
N VAL A 6 -3.92 -22.59 0.65
CA VAL A 6 -4.02 -23.89 -0.03
C VAL A 6 -2.66 -24.20 -0.63
N ALA A 7 -2.06 -25.32 -0.23
CA ALA A 7 -0.81 -25.82 -0.80
C ALA A 7 -1.09 -26.80 -1.95
N SER A 8 -0.09 -27.01 -2.80
CA SER A 8 -0.13 -27.96 -3.92
C SER A 8 1.26 -28.55 -4.18
N ASP A 9 1.31 -29.72 -4.81
CA ASP A 9 2.57 -30.31 -5.28
C ASP A 9 3.07 -29.70 -6.61
N THR A 10 2.41 -28.65 -7.11
CA THR A 10 2.84 -27.97 -8.33
C THR A 10 4.20 -27.31 -8.11
N PRO A 11 5.24 -27.67 -8.88
CA PRO A 11 6.56 -27.08 -8.69
C PRO A 11 6.59 -25.62 -9.18
N VAL A 12 7.19 -24.74 -8.39
CA VAL A 12 7.41 -23.32 -8.72
C VAL A 12 8.90 -23.01 -8.59
N GLN A 13 9.52 -22.49 -9.66
CA GLN A 13 10.93 -22.14 -9.63
C GLN A 13 11.15 -20.71 -9.12
N ARG A 14 11.92 -20.57 -8.03
CA ARG A 14 12.48 -19.32 -7.49
C ARG A 14 14.02 -19.44 -7.44
N GLU A 15 14.68 -18.93 -6.39
CA GLU A 15 16.09 -19.22 -6.11
C GLU A 15 16.33 -20.74 -5.98
N THR A 16 15.37 -21.44 -5.39
CA THR A 16 15.27 -22.90 -5.35
C THR A 16 13.92 -23.37 -5.90
N GLN A 17 13.77 -24.66 -6.15
CA GLN A 17 12.45 -25.24 -6.46
C GLN A 17 11.60 -25.26 -5.20
N GLU A 18 10.42 -24.65 -5.26
CA GLU A 18 9.42 -24.57 -4.19
C GLU A 18 8.10 -25.22 -4.62
N THR A 19 7.14 -25.25 -3.70
CA THR A 19 5.77 -25.73 -3.96
C THR A 19 4.80 -24.55 -4.13
N GLY A 20 3.90 -24.67 -5.09
CA GLY A 20 2.88 -23.67 -5.33
C GLY A 20 1.87 -23.63 -4.18
N ALA A 21 1.55 -22.41 -3.72
CA ALA A 21 0.52 -22.17 -2.74
C ALA A 21 -0.34 -20.95 -3.14
N MET A 22 -1.57 -20.90 -2.66
CA MET A 22 -2.49 -19.78 -2.84
C MET A 22 -2.96 -19.26 -1.48
N LEU A 23 -2.97 -17.93 -1.33
CA LEU A 23 -3.51 -17.24 -0.17
C LEU A 23 -4.81 -16.52 -0.55
N MET A 24 -5.91 -16.82 0.13
CA MET A 24 -7.15 -16.06 -0.03
C MET A 24 -7.07 -14.78 0.79
N ARG A 25 -6.86 -13.65 0.11
CA ARG A 25 -6.81 -12.31 0.69
C ARG A 25 -8.20 -11.66 0.71
N LEU A 26 -8.56 -11.12 1.87
CA LEU A 26 -9.79 -10.35 2.06
C LEU A 26 -9.46 -8.90 2.42
N ALA A 27 -10.12 -7.97 1.75
CA ALA A 27 -10.07 -6.54 2.03
C ALA A 27 -11.38 -5.88 1.56
N GLN A 28 -11.73 -4.74 2.14
CA GLN A 28 -12.85 -3.91 1.65
C GLN A 28 -12.60 -3.43 0.21
N SER A 29 -11.33 -3.14 -0.11
CA SER A 29 -10.88 -2.77 -1.45
C SER A 29 -9.46 -3.24 -1.69
N HIS A 30 -9.13 -3.47 -2.96
CA HIS A 30 -7.76 -3.65 -3.44
C HIS A 30 -7.26 -2.43 -4.22
N MET A 31 -7.96 -1.29 -4.10
CA MET A 31 -7.54 -0.04 -4.74
C MET A 31 -6.24 0.47 -4.13
N ARG A 32 -5.31 0.81 -5.02
CA ARG A 32 -3.92 1.22 -4.74
C ARG A 32 -3.65 2.59 -5.34
N PHE A 33 -2.65 3.32 -4.87
CA PHE A 33 -2.28 4.62 -5.48
C PHE A 33 -1.91 4.42 -6.96
N GLY A 34 -1.19 3.33 -7.27
CA GLY A 34 -0.85 2.95 -8.65
C GLY A 34 -2.02 2.79 -9.63
N HIS A 35 -3.26 2.59 -9.16
CA HIS A 35 -4.43 2.57 -10.07
C HIS A 35 -4.70 3.96 -10.64
N PHE A 36 -4.51 5.02 -9.86
CA PHE A 36 -4.68 6.40 -10.29
C PHE A 36 -3.53 6.80 -11.22
N GLU A 37 -2.29 6.49 -10.83
CA GLU A 37 -1.10 6.73 -11.65
C GLU A 37 -1.21 6.05 -13.02
N HIS A 38 -1.72 4.83 -13.09
CA HIS A 38 -1.89 4.10 -14.35
C HIS A 38 -2.70 4.90 -15.38
N PHE A 39 -3.87 5.43 -14.98
CA PHE A 39 -4.72 6.20 -15.88
C PHE A 39 -4.21 7.62 -16.11
N TYR A 40 -3.60 8.22 -15.09
CA TYR A 40 -2.97 9.53 -15.22
C TYR A 40 -1.87 9.53 -16.29
N TYR A 41 -0.91 8.60 -16.20
CA TYR A 41 0.21 8.51 -17.14
C TYR A 41 -0.21 8.05 -18.55
N ARG A 42 -1.40 7.44 -18.68
CA ARG A 42 -2.04 7.15 -19.98
C ARG A 42 -2.78 8.34 -20.58
N ARG A 43 -2.83 9.48 -19.88
CA ARG A 43 -3.59 10.67 -20.28
C ARG A 43 -5.09 10.38 -20.43
N GLU A 44 -5.63 9.57 -19.52
CA GLU A 44 -7.04 9.21 -19.42
C GLU A 44 -7.66 9.83 -18.13
N PRO A 45 -7.68 11.18 -17.98
CA PRO A 45 -8.10 11.86 -16.74
C PRO A 45 -9.55 11.56 -16.34
N GLU A 46 -10.42 11.28 -17.30
CA GLU A 46 -11.79 10.85 -17.05
C GLU A 46 -11.85 9.54 -16.28
N LYS A 47 -10.88 8.63 -16.47
CA LYS A 47 -10.81 7.37 -15.72
C LYS A 47 -10.22 7.55 -14.33
N VAL A 48 -9.28 8.50 -14.16
CA VAL A 48 -8.80 8.91 -12.83
C VAL A 48 -9.98 9.46 -12.02
N GLN A 49 -10.79 10.32 -12.62
CA GLN A 49 -12.00 10.85 -11.99
C GLN A 49 -13.01 9.74 -11.68
N GLN A 50 -13.28 8.82 -12.61
CA GLN A 50 -14.19 7.69 -12.38
C GLN A 50 -13.74 6.81 -11.22
N LEU A 51 -12.43 6.54 -11.07
CA LEU A 51 -11.90 5.81 -9.94
C LEU A 51 -12.08 6.56 -8.62
N ALA A 52 -11.83 7.88 -8.60
CA ALA A 52 -12.04 8.71 -7.42
C ALA A 52 -13.53 8.74 -7.03
N ASP A 53 -14.43 8.94 -8.00
CA ASP A 53 -15.87 8.91 -7.81
C ASP A 53 -16.35 7.55 -7.28
N PHE A 54 -15.81 6.45 -7.80
CA PHE A 54 -16.08 5.11 -7.30
C PHE A 54 -15.60 4.95 -5.85
N ALA A 55 -14.38 5.38 -5.55
CA ALA A 55 -13.81 5.30 -4.21
C ALA A 55 -14.66 6.08 -3.19
N ILE A 56 -15.00 7.34 -3.50
CA ILE A 56 -15.81 8.20 -2.65
C ILE A 56 -17.19 7.56 -2.42
N ARG A 57 -17.88 7.15 -3.48
CA ARG A 57 -19.23 6.57 -3.36
C ARG A 57 -19.29 5.36 -2.44
N HIS A 58 -18.28 4.49 -2.50
CA HIS A 58 -18.30 3.22 -1.78
C HIS A 58 -17.67 3.26 -0.39
N TYR A 59 -16.66 4.11 -0.17
CA TYR A 59 -15.89 4.11 1.06
C TYR A 59 -15.97 5.42 1.85
N TRP A 60 -16.43 6.50 1.21
CA TRP A 60 -16.67 7.81 1.85
C TRP A 60 -17.99 8.44 1.35
N PRO A 61 -19.14 7.73 1.44
CA PRO A 61 -20.40 8.18 0.88
C PRO A 61 -20.88 9.53 1.45
N GLN A 62 -20.41 9.91 2.65
CA GLN A 62 -20.71 11.20 3.28
C GLN A 62 -20.24 12.42 2.46
N TRP A 63 -19.33 12.24 1.49
CA TRP A 63 -18.82 13.33 0.65
C TRP A 63 -19.35 13.29 -0.78
N GLN A 64 -20.21 12.33 -1.13
CA GLN A 64 -20.67 12.12 -2.51
C GLN A 64 -21.20 13.41 -3.17
N ASP A 65 -21.95 14.21 -2.43
CA ASP A 65 -22.64 15.42 -2.90
C ASP A 65 -21.98 16.72 -2.38
N VAL A 66 -20.75 16.65 -1.85
CA VAL A 66 -20.01 17.82 -1.39
C VAL A 66 -19.17 18.40 -2.54
N PRO A 67 -19.19 19.72 -2.80
CA PRO A 67 -18.40 20.31 -3.88
C PRO A 67 -16.89 20.02 -3.77
N GLU A 68 -16.35 20.05 -2.55
CA GLU A 68 -14.93 19.82 -2.24
C GLU A 68 -14.59 18.34 -2.00
N LYS A 69 -15.44 17.40 -2.44
CA LYS A 69 -15.32 15.97 -2.13
C LYS A 69 -13.94 15.36 -2.39
N TYR A 70 -13.27 15.78 -3.45
CA TYR A 70 -11.93 15.23 -3.78
C TYR A 70 -10.85 15.74 -2.83
N ALA A 71 -10.94 17.00 -2.38
CA ALA A 71 -10.00 17.55 -1.42
C ALA A 71 -10.17 16.87 -0.05
N LEU A 72 -11.42 16.74 0.42
CA LEU A 72 -11.74 16.02 1.66
C LEU A 72 -11.33 14.54 1.59
N TRP A 73 -11.60 13.91 0.44
CA TRP A 73 -11.19 12.52 0.20
C TRP A 73 -9.68 12.36 0.25
N PHE A 74 -8.92 13.22 -0.44
CA PHE A 74 -7.46 13.14 -0.44
C PHE A 74 -6.87 13.45 0.94
N GLU A 75 -7.43 14.42 1.67
CA GLU A 75 -7.04 14.72 3.05
C GLU A 75 -7.20 13.49 3.96
N GLU A 76 -8.31 12.78 3.85
CA GLU A 76 -8.55 11.56 4.62
C GLU A 76 -7.66 10.40 4.18
N VAL A 77 -7.39 10.24 2.88
CA VAL A 77 -6.40 9.25 2.41
C VAL A 77 -5.03 9.55 3.03
N ALA A 78 -4.59 10.81 3.01
CA ALA A 78 -3.34 11.23 3.63
C ALA A 78 -3.34 10.99 5.14
N ALA A 79 -4.43 11.31 5.85
CA ALA A 79 -4.57 11.08 7.28
C ALA A 79 -4.53 9.58 7.63
N ARG A 80 -5.20 8.72 6.85
CA ARG A 80 -5.17 7.26 7.02
C ARG A 80 -3.80 6.67 6.76
N THR A 81 -3.12 7.11 5.70
CA THR A 81 -1.74 6.70 5.44
C THR A 81 -0.83 7.16 6.58
N GLY A 82 -0.95 8.40 7.05
CA GLY A 82 -0.16 8.89 8.19
C GLY A 82 -0.38 8.06 9.47
N ARG A 83 -1.64 7.72 9.79
CA ARG A 83 -1.97 6.86 10.94
C ARG A 83 -1.39 5.45 10.78
N LEU A 84 -1.52 4.85 9.60
CA LEU A 84 -0.96 3.53 9.29
C LEU A 84 0.55 3.49 9.53
N ILE A 85 1.28 4.50 9.03
CA ILE A 85 2.72 4.56 9.22
C ILE A 85 3.07 4.82 10.69
N ALA A 86 2.34 5.69 11.38
CA ALA A 86 2.55 5.89 12.81
C ALA A 86 2.39 4.57 13.59
N GLU A 87 1.36 3.78 13.28
CA GLU A 87 1.18 2.45 13.87
C GLU A 87 2.37 1.53 13.57
N TRP A 88 2.84 1.47 12.32
CA TRP A 88 4.03 0.68 11.96
C TRP A 88 5.26 1.08 12.77
N GLN A 89 5.52 2.39 12.90
CA GLN A 89 6.66 2.87 13.69
C GLN A 89 6.52 2.49 15.17
N THR A 90 5.32 2.51 15.75
CA THR A 90 5.12 2.20 17.17
C THR A 90 5.32 0.73 17.52
N VAL A 91 5.07 -0.18 16.57
CA VAL A 91 5.20 -1.63 16.78
C VAL A 91 6.48 -2.21 16.18
N GLY A 92 7.37 -1.36 15.64
CA GLY A 92 8.61 -1.80 15.01
C GLY A 92 8.39 -2.58 13.71
N PHE A 93 7.35 -2.28 12.93
CA PHE A 93 7.09 -2.96 11.67
C PHE A 93 7.76 -2.25 10.49
N ALA A 94 8.61 -2.97 9.75
CA ALA A 94 9.19 -2.53 8.48
C ALA A 94 8.57 -3.31 7.31
N HIS A 95 7.95 -2.61 6.37
CA HIS A 95 7.25 -3.20 5.23
C HIS A 95 8.20 -3.72 4.14
N GLY A 96 9.32 -3.04 3.91
CA GLY A 96 10.36 -3.42 2.95
C GLY A 96 10.06 -3.15 1.46
N VAL A 97 8.82 -2.85 1.07
CA VAL A 97 8.44 -2.58 -0.34
C VAL A 97 7.29 -1.56 -0.44
N MET A 98 7.56 -0.31 -0.09
CA MET A 98 6.56 0.77 -0.14
C MET A 98 6.50 1.45 -1.51
N ASN A 99 6.38 0.66 -2.58
CA ASN A 99 6.06 1.20 -3.90
C ASN A 99 4.62 1.76 -3.91
N THR A 100 4.29 2.68 -4.82
CA THR A 100 2.95 3.29 -4.89
C THR A 100 1.85 2.29 -5.24
N ASP A 101 2.16 1.22 -5.96
CA ASP A 101 1.24 0.09 -6.15
C ASP A 101 1.03 -0.73 -4.86
N ASN A 102 1.90 -0.64 -3.86
CA ASN A 102 1.68 -1.25 -2.54
C ASN A 102 1.04 -0.30 -1.52
N MET A 103 0.61 0.89 -1.93
CA MET A 103 -0.09 1.84 -1.06
C MET A 103 -1.60 1.72 -1.24
N SER A 104 -2.30 1.24 -0.22
CA SER A 104 -3.77 1.15 -0.24
C SER A 104 -4.43 2.53 -0.10
N ILE A 105 -5.44 2.79 -0.93
CA ILE A 105 -6.29 4.00 -0.82
C ILE A 105 -7.05 4.05 0.50
N LEU A 106 -7.32 2.89 1.11
CA LEU A 106 -8.04 2.82 2.38
C LEU A 106 -7.13 2.91 3.62
N GLY A 107 -5.80 3.04 3.45
CA GLY A 107 -4.85 3.05 4.55
C GLY A 107 -4.68 1.67 5.20
N LEU A 108 -4.69 0.61 4.41
CA LEU A 108 -4.45 -0.77 4.86
C LEU A 108 -3.01 -1.21 4.55
N THR A 109 -2.37 -1.94 5.46
CA THR A 109 -1.16 -2.72 5.14
C THR A 109 -1.50 -3.78 4.08
N ILE A 110 -0.80 -3.79 2.96
CA ILE A 110 -1.04 -4.69 1.83
C ILE A 110 0.29 -5.14 1.21
N ASP A 111 0.32 -6.32 0.60
CA ASP A 111 1.53 -6.89 -0.03
C ASP A 111 2.67 -7.18 0.96
N TYR A 112 2.39 -8.09 1.88
CA TYR A 112 3.39 -8.69 2.76
C TYR A 112 4.35 -9.57 1.93
N GLY A 113 5.53 -9.02 1.65
CA GLY A 113 6.66 -9.73 1.04
C GLY A 113 7.83 -9.80 2.01
N PRO A 114 8.93 -9.05 1.78
CA PRO A 114 10.07 -8.99 2.69
C PRO A 114 9.84 -7.98 3.84
N PHE A 115 8.78 -8.20 4.63
CA PHE A 115 8.53 -7.42 5.84
C PHE A 115 9.31 -7.98 7.03
N GLY A 116 9.53 -7.17 8.06
CA GLY A 116 10.13 -7.60 9.31
C GLY A 116 9.59 -6.80 10.50
N PHE A 117 9.51 -7.45 11.66
CA PHE A 117 9.38 -6.75 12.93
C PHE A 117 10.79 -6.60 13.53
N LEU A 118 11.06 -5.46 14.19
CA LEU A 118 12.30 -5.25 14.91
C LEU A 118 12.39 -6.24 16.07
N ASP A 119 13.45 -7.04 16.10
CA ASP A 119 13.84 -7.83 17.27
C ASP A 119 14.63 -6.93 18.24
N ASP A 120 15.86 -6.58 17.86
CA ASP A 120 16.61 -5.49 18.47
C ASP A 120 16.19 -4.16 17.84
N TYR A 121 16.20 -3.10 18.65
CA TYR A 121 15.89 -1.77 18.13
C TYR A 121 17.01 -1.26 17.22
N ASP A 122 16.75 -1.29 15.91
CA ASP A 122 17.58 -0.68 14.88
C ASP A 122 16.74 0.25 13.99
N PRO A 123 16.87 1.59 14.15
CA PRO A 123 16.20 2.55 13.27
C PRO A 123 16.53 2.36 11.78
N GLY A 124 17.74 1.90 11.49
CA GLY A 124 18.25 1.70 10.13
C GLY A 124 17.88 0.35 9.52
N PHE A 125 17.08 -0.47 10.21
CA PHE A 125 16.73 -1.82 9.78
C PHE A 125 16.13 -1.86 8.37
N ILE A 126 16.67 -2.74 7.53
CA ILE A 126 16.22 -3.01 6.15
C ILE A 126 15.65 -4.44 6.11
N GLY A 127 14.32 -4.57 6.08
CA GLY A 127 13.66 -5.88 5.97
C GLY A 127 13.82 -6.57 4.60
N ASN A 128 14.15 -5.80 3.56
CA ASN A 128 14.27 -6.29 2.19
C ASN A 128 15.72 -6.39 1.72
N HIS A 129 16.20 -7.62 1.52
CA HIS A 129 17.56 -7.90 1.05
C HIS A 129 17.89 -7.33 -0.35
N SER A 130 16.86 -6.99 -1.14
CA SER A 130 17.01 -6.34 -2.45
C SER A 130 17.02 -4.80 -2.36
N ASP A 131 16.77 -4.21 -1.20
CA ASP A 131 16.81 -2.77 -0.97
C ASP A 131 18.22 -2.30 -0.57
N HIS A 132 19.16 -2.40 -1.52
CA HIS A 132 20.58 -2.08 -1.30
C HIS A 132 20.85 -0.62 -0.93
N GLN A 133 19.93 0.30 -1.24
CA GLN A 133 20.04 1.72 -0.91
C GLN A 133 19.31 2.09 0.39
N GLY A 134 18.63 1.13 1.02
CA GLY A 134 17.82 1.38 2.21
C GLY A 134 16.72 2.40 1.98
N ARG A 135 16.07 2.38 0.80
CA ARG A 135 14.94 3.25 0.47
C ARG A 135 13.76 3.00 1.42
N TYR A 136 13.50 1.75 1.77
CA TYR A 136 12.38 1.28 2.59
C TYR A 136 12.80 0.84 4.00
N ARG A 137 13.96 1.31 4.47
CA ARG A 137 14.39 1.09 5.86
C ARG A 137 13.38 1.67 6.86
N PHE A 138 13.36 1.12 8.06
CA PHE A 138 12.36 1.39 9.09
C PHE A 138 12.19 2.89 9.41
N ASP A 139 13.26 3.64 9.63
CA ASP A 139 13.19 5.08 9.93
C ASP A 139 12.72 5.95 8.74
N ASN A 140 12.80 5.42 7.51
CA ASN A 140 12.49 6.17 6.29
C ASN A 140 11.03 5.99 5.82
N GLN A 141 10.29 5.03 6.39
CA GLN A 141 8.90 4.76 6.03
C GLN A 141 7.99 6.02 6.10
N PRO A 142 8.11 6.92 7.09
CA PRO A 142 7.34 8.18 7.11
C PRO A 142 7.59 9.07 5.89
N SER A 143 8.86 9.26 5.53
CA SER A 143 9.26 10.09 4.38
C SER A 143 8.82 9.48 3.05
N VAL A 144 8.94 8.15 2.92
CA VAL A 144 8.50 7.42 1.73
C VAL A 144 6.99 7.49 1.56
N ALA A 145 6.22 7.37 2.65
CA ALA A 145 4.77 7.47 2.59
C ALA A 145 4.31 8.87 2.14
N LEU A 146 4.97 9.93 2.62
CA LEU A 146 4.73 11.28 2.14
C LEU A 146 5.05 11.41 0.64
N TRP A 147 6.18 10.86 0.20
CA TRP A 147 6.53 10.87 -1.22
C TRP A 147 5.48 10.13 -2.08
N ASN A 148 4.97 8.99 -1.60
CA ASN A 148 3.91 8.24 -2.28
C ASN A 148 2.59 9.03 -2.34
N LEU A 149 2.22 9.76 -1.27
CA LEU A 149 1.05 10.65 -1.28
C LEU A 149 1.23 11.79 -2.30
N GLN A 150 2.44 12.33 -2.44
CA GLN A 150 2.73 13.33 -3.47
C GLN A 150 2.63 12.77 -4.89
N ARG A 151 2.89 11.47 -5.10
CA ARG A 151 2.64 10.81 -6.40
C ARG A 151 1.15 10.65 -6.67
N LEU A 152 0.37 10.29 -5.66
CA LEU A 152 -1.09 10.20 -5.78
C LEU A 152 -1.74 11.57 -6.06
N ALA A 153 -1.19 12.65 -5.51
CA ALA A 153 -1.73 14.00 -5.67
C ALA A 153 -1.48 14.64 -7.06
N HIS A 154 -0.54 14.09 -7.83
CA HIS A 154 -0.07 14.65 -9.10
C HIS A 154 -1.00 14.29 -10.26
#